data_AF-A0AAV4E0W1-F1
#
_entry.id   AF-A0AAV4E0W1-F1
#
_cell.length_a   1.000
_cell.length_b   1.000
_cell.length_c   1.000
_cell.angle_alpha   90.00
_cell.angle_beta   90.00
_cell.angle_gamma   90.00
#
_symmetry.space_group_name_H-M   'P 1'
#
loop_
_entity.id
_entity.type
_entity.pdbx_description
1 polymer ?
#
loop_
_entity_poly.entity_id
_entity_poly.type
_entity_poly.pdbx_seq_one_letter_code
_entity_poly.pdbx_strand_id
1 'polypeptide(L)'
;MKTDKQLQRGDYYYRVSDDGLLFCKWMDNKAVTIASNYHGTAPTSVKRTQKDGTREQEACPEVVRDYNMHMGGVDMADMMCGSYGLSRKSKKWWHILFFGLIDRTLVNAYIVYRQICENKTH
;
A
#
# COMPACT_ATOMS: atom_id res chain seq x y z
N MET A 1 7.35 -3.71 26.65
CA MET A 1 6.57 -2.88 25.71
C MET A 1 5.34 -2.38 26.46
N LYS A 2 4.93 -1.13 26.26
CA LYS A 2 3.65 -0.65 26.81
C LYS A 2 2.51 -1.50 26.21
N THR A 3 1.53 -1.84 27.03
CA THR A 3 0.33 -2.55 26.57
C THR A 3 -0.50 -1.60 25.69
N ASP A 4 -1.22 -2.12 24.70
CA ASP A 4 -2.01 -1.33 23.74
C ASP A 4 -2.97 -0.34 24.42
N LYS A 5 -3.47 -0.70 25.61
CA LYS A 5 -4.34 0.15 26.45
C LYS A 5 -3.67 1.42 27.00
N GLN A 6 -2.34 1.51 26.93
CA GLN A 6 -1.53 2.61 27.47
C GLN A 6 -0.99 3.54 26.37
N LEU A 7 -1.22 3.23 25.10
CA LEU A 7 -0.76 4.03 23.97
C LEU A 7 -1.85 5.01 23.56
N GLN A 8 -1.48 6.28 23.42
CA GLN A 8 -2.34 7.27 22.80
C GLN A 8 -2.22 7.17 21.27
N ARG A 9 -3.21 7.71 20.57
CA ARG A 9 -3.17 7.79 19.10
C ARG A 9 -1.96 8.64 18.68
N GLY A 10 -1.22 8.15 17.69
CA GLY A 10 0.03 8.74 17.22
C GLY A 10 1.29 8.19 17.91
N ASP A 11 1.15 7.54 19.08
CA ASP A 11 2.29 6.91 19.75
C ASP A 11 2.82 5.75 18.90
N TYR A 12 4.15 5.62 18.86
CA TYR A 12 4.80 4.46 18.28
C TYR A 12 5.99 4.02 19.12
N TYR A 13 6.31 2.74 19.02
CA TYR A 13 7.57 2.19 19.48
C TYR A 13 8.18 1.34 18.39
N TYR A 14 9.50 1.23 18.39
CA TYR A 14 10.20 0.37 17.47
C TYR A 14 11.33 -0.40 18.15
N ARG A 15 11.74 -1.49 17.53
CA ARG A 15 12.94 -2.25 17.86
C ARG A 15 13.66 -2.61 16.58
N VAL A 16 14.98 -2.64 16.63
CA VAL A 16 15.82 -3.09 15.52
C VAL A 16 16.49 -4.38 15.99
N SER A 17 16.40 -5.44 15.18
CA SER A 17 17.13 -6.69 15.37
C SER A 17 18.62 -6.45 15.13
N ASP A 18 19.48 -7.32 15.67
CA ASP A 18 20.92 -7.29 15.39
C ASP A 18 21.23 -7.45 13.89
N ASP A 19 20.34 -8.13 13.16
CA ASP A 19 20.39 -8.31 11.69
C ASP A 19 19.90 -7.08 10.89
N GLY A 20 19.59 -5.96 11.57
CA GLY A 20 19.13 -4.72 10.92
C GLY A 20 17.63 -4.66 10.59
N LEU A 21 16.83 -5.64 11.05
CA LEU A 21 15.37 -5.66 10.83
C LEU A 21 14.65 -4.72 11.81
N LEU A 22 13.90 -3.76 11.30
CA LEU A 22 13.03 -2.86 12.06
C LEU A 22 11.65 -3.49 12.31
N PHE A 23 11.23 -3.52 13.57
CA PHE A 23 9.87 -3.84 13.99
C PHE A 23 9.25 -2.60 14.63
N CYS A 24 8.23 -2.03 14.01
CA CYS A 24 7.54 -0.85 14.48
C CYS A 24 6.08 -1.18 14.83
N LYS A 25 5.60 -0.65 15.95
CA LYS A 25 4.19 -0.69 16.35
C LYS A 25 3.71 0.75 16.50
N TRP A 26 2.77 1.15 15.68
CA TRP A 26 2.17 2.49 15.68
C TRP A 26 0.70 2.40 16.09
N MET A 27 0.27 3.32 16.94
CA MET A 27 -1.08 3.33 17.48
C MET A 27 -1.95 4.33 16.71
N ASP A 28 -2.86 3.79 15.90
CA ASP A 28 -3.90 4.55 15.22
C ASP A 28 -5.24 4.41 15.98
N ASN A 29 -6.34 4.07 15.30
CA ASN A 29 -7.55 3.54 15.95
C ASN A 29 -7.32 2.15 16.53
N LYS A 30 -6.43 1.38 15.90
CA LYS A 30 -5.96 0.06 16.31
C LYS A 30 -4.44 0.01 16.15
N ALA A 31 -3.80 -0.89 16.88
CA ALA A 31 -2.38 -1.11 16.73
C ALA A 31 -2.04 -1.62 15.32
N VAL A 32 -1.14 -0.92 14.65
CA VAL A 32 -0.55 -1.32 13.36
C VAL A 32 0.88 -1.78 13.64
N THR A 33 1.22 -2.99 13.19
CA THR A 33 2.58 -3.53 13.33
C THR A 33 3.20 -3.68 11.94
N ILE A 34 4.40 -3.13 11.75
CA ILE A 34 5.15 -3.15 10.50
C ILE A 34 6.53 -3.70 10.77
N ALA A 35 6.99 -4.59 9.89
CA ALA A 35 8.38 -5.05 9.84
C ALA A 35 9.02 -4.52 8.54
N SER A 36 10.25 -4.03 8.63
CA SER A 36 10.97 -3.46 7.49
C SER A 36 12.46 -3.78 7.60
N ASN A 37 13.11 -4.01 6.46
CA ASN A 37 14.57 -4.05 6.34
C ASN A 37 15.14 -2.68 5.90
N TYR A 38 14.31 -1.65 5.84
CA TYR A 38 14.62 -0.31 5.40
C TYR A 38 14.68 0.65 6.59
N HIS A 39 15.70 1.53 6.64
CA HIS A 39 15.94 2.43 7.76
C HIS A 39 15.12 3.73 7.62
N GLY A 40 13.99 3.82 8.33
CA GLY A 40 13.17 5.03 8.40
C GLY A 40 12.28 5.03 9.65
N THR A 41 12.77 5.59 10.75
CA THR A 41 11.99 5.76 12.00
C THR A 41 11.80 7.22 12.38
N ALA A 42 12.18 8.15 11.49
CA ALA A 42 12.00 9.57 11.75
C ALA A 42 10.50 9.88 11.96
N PRO A 43 10.15 10.76 12.90
CA PRO A 43 8.79 11.22 13.05
C PRO A 43 8.36 11.97 11.79
N THR A 44 7.28 11.49 11.16
CA THR A 44 6.63 12.13 10.01
C THR A 44 5.13 12.24 10.30
N SER A 45 4.38 12.75 9.33
CA SER A 45 2.93 12.71 9.35
C SER A 45 2.35 12.00 8.13
N VAL A 46 1.15 11.44 8.29
CA VAL A 46 0.31 10.96 7.20
C VAL A 46 -0.98 11.75 7.18
N LYS A 47 -1.49 12.06 5.98
CA LYS A 47 -2.81 12.67 5.81
C LYS A 47 -3.87 11.60 5.98
N ARG A 48 -4.76 11.81 6.94
CA ARG A 48 -5.84 10.88 7.26
C ARG A 48 -7.19 11.57 7.08
N THR A 49 -8.12 10.87 6.43
CA THR A 49 -9.52 11.31 6.36
C THR A 49 -10.24 10.88 7.64
N GLN A 50 -10.78 11.83 8.40
CA GLN A 50 -11.61 11.56 9.57
C GLN A 50 -13.03 11.19 9.15
N LYS A 51 -13.86 10.75 10.12
CA LYS A 51 -15.24 10.31 9.86
C LYS A 51 -16.14 11.43 9.29
N ASP A 52 -15.81 12.68 9.58
CA ASP A 52 -16.51 13.88 9.09
C ASP A 52 -16.05 14.31 7.69
N GLY A 53 -15.10 13.59 7.08
CA GLY A 53 -14.55 13.90 5.76
C GLY A 53 -13.40 14.90 5.77
N THR A 54 -13.04 15.46 6.93
CA THR A 54 -11.87 16.33 7.07
C THR A 54 -10.57 15.54 6.90
N ARG A 55 -9.51 16.20 6.44
CA ARG A 55 -8.18 15.59 6.31
C ARG A 55 -7.21 16.21 7.30
N GLU A 56 -6.79 15.41 8.27
CA GLU A 56 -5.87 15.85 9.33
C GLU A 56 -4.51 15.16 9.20
N GLN A 57 -3.48 15.79 9.75
CA GLN A 57 -2.15 15.20 9.83
C GLN A 57 -2.00 14.43 11.13
N GLU A 58 -1.71 13.14 11.01
CA GLU A 58 -1.48 12.25 12.14
C GLU A 58 0.01 11.92 12.22
N ALA A 59 0.59 12.04 13.42
CA ALA A 59 1.98 11.67 13.65
C ALA A 59 2.15 10.17 13.46
N CYS A 60 3.15 9.79 12.66
CA CYS A 60 3.51 8.40 12.41
C CYS A 60 5.01 8.28 12.13
N PRO A 61 5.61 7.09 12.30
CA PRO A 61 6.98 6.86 11.90
C PRO A 61 7.09 6.77 10.38
N GLU A 62 8.25 7.16 9.84
CA GLU A 62 8.54 7.16 8.39
C GLU A 62 8.22 5.82 7.70
N VAL A 63 8.53 4.69 8.34
CA VAL A 63 8.17 3.35 7.84
C VAL A 63 6.67 3.19 7.54
N VAL A 64 5.77 3.83 8.30
CA VAL A 64 4.32 3.79 8.06
C VAL A 64 3.96 4.61 6.83
N ARG A 65 4.56 5.79 6.67
CA ARG A 65 4.34 6.65 5.49
C ARG A 65 4.80 5.93 4.23
N ASP A 66 6.00 5.37 4.26
CA ASP A 66 6.61 4.71 3.11
C ASP A 66 5.82 3.46 2.73
N TYR A 67 5.37 2.68 3.71
CA TYR A 67 4.45 1.57 3.47
C TYR A 67 3.17 2.04 2.76
N ASN A 68 2.49 3.06 3.30
CA ASN A 68 1.26 3.58 2.71
C ASN A 68 1.44 4.13 1.29
N MET A 69 2.60 4.72 0.99
CA MET A 69 2.93 5.25 -0.33
C MET A 69 3.03 4.13 -1.39
N HIS A 70 3.56 2.95 -1.02
CA HIS A 70 3.85 1.87 -1.96
C HIS A 70 2.82 0.73 -1.97
N MET A 71 1.99 0.63 -0.92
CA MET A 71 0.96 -0.40 -0.76
C MET A 71 -0.07 -0.48 -1.89
N GLY A 72 -0.43 0.66 -2.49
CA GLY A 72 -1.55 0.75 -3.42
C GLY A 72 -1.32 0.16 -4.82
N GLY A 73 -0.12 -0.34 -5.12
CA GLY A 73 0.22 -0.83 -6.47
C GLY A 73 -0.63 -2.02 -6.92
N VAL A 74 -0.90 -2.97 -6.01
CA VAL A 74 -1.71 -4.17 -6.33
C VAL A 74 -3.18 -3.80 -6.51
N ASP A 75 -3.74 -3.03 -5.58
CA ASP A 75 -5.14 -2.58 -5.66
C ASP A 75 -5.40 -1.74 -6.92
N MET A 76 -4.43 -0.91 -7.32
CA MET A 76 -4.50 -0.14 -8.55
C MET A 76 -4.48 -1.04 -9.79
N ALA A 77 -3.63 -2.07 -9.82
CA ALA A 77 -3.60 -3.05 -10.91
C ALA A 77 -4.91 -3.85 -10.99
N ASP A 78 -5.44 -4.29 -9.85
CA ASP A 78 -6.71 -5.01 -9.77
C ASP A 78 -7.90 -4.12 -10.18
N MET A 79 -7.89 -2.84 -9.81
CA MET A 79 -8.90 -1.87 -10.27
C MET A 79 -8.86 -1.69 -11.79
N MET A 80 -7.67 -1.59 -12.39
CA MET A 80 -7.54 -1.50 -13.85
C MET A 80 -8.02 -2.78 -14.53
N CYS A 81 -7.62 -3.95 -14.01
CA CYS A 81 -8.10 -5.24 -14.51
C CYS A 81 -9.62 -5.40 -14.34
N GLY A 82 -10.22 -4.89 -13.27
CA GLY A 82 -11.66 -4.93 -13.04
C GLY A 82 -12.45 -3.98 -13.94
N SER A 83 -11.86 -2.83 -14.28
CA SER A 83 -12.50 -1.81 -15.13
C SER A 83 -12.54 -2.20 -16.61
N TYR A 84 -11.51 -2.92 -17.09
CA TYR A 84 -11.38 -3.37 -18.48
C TYR A 84 -11.50 -4.88 -18.66
N GLY A 85 -11.84 -5.62 -17.59
CA GLY A 85 -11.73 -7.06 -17.54
C GLY A 85 -12.68 -7.79 -18.49
N LEU A 86 -12.11 -8.65 -19.33
CA LEU A 86 -12.82 -9.59 -20.18
C LEU A 86 -13.30 -10.82 -19.40
N SER A 87 -13.26 -10.79 -18.06
CA SER A 87 -13.63 -11.89 -17.17
C SER A 87 -15.03 -12.43 -17.49
N ARG A 88 -15.06 -13.63 -18.10
CA ARG A 88 -16.29 -14.36 -18.40
C ARG A 88 -16.52 -15.43 -17.34
N LYS A 89 -17.75 -15.47 -16.78
CA LYS A 89 -18.17 -16.59 -15.94
C LYS A 89 -18.03 -17.89 -16.72
N SER A 90 -17.19 -18.81 -16.23
CA SER A 90 -16.96 -20.12 -16.83
C SER A 90 -16.98 -21.20 -15.76
N LYS A 91 -17.49 -22.38 -16.12
CA LYS A 91 -17.45 -23.58 -15.27
C LYS A 91 -16.07 -24.23 -15.26
N LYS A 92 -15.21 -23.91 -16.24
CA LYS A 92 -13.84 -24.45 -16.36
C LYS A 92 -12.85 -23.45 -15.75
N TRP A 93 -12.14 -23.86 -14.70
CA TRP A 93 -11.19 -23.00 -13.96
C TRP A 93 -10.10 -22.39 -14.84
N TRP A 94 -9.62 -23.12 -15.85
CA TRP A 94 -8.56 -22.64 -16.74
C TRP A 94 -9.00 -21.46 -17.64
N HIS A 95 -10.30 -21.31 -17.95
CA HIS A 95 -10.77 -20.14 -18.70
C HIS A 95 -10.57 -18.85 -17.88
N ILE A 96 -10.80 -18.91 -16.57
CA ILE A 96 -10.63 -17.77 -15.66
C ILE A 96 -9.16 -17.32 -15.66
N LEU A 97 -8.24 -18.29 -15.63
CA LEU A 97 -6.81 -18.00 -15.75
C LEU A 97 -6.45 -17.41 -17.11
N PHE A 98 -6.93 -18.00 -18.21
CA PHE A 98 -6.65 -17.52 -19.55
C PHE A 98 -7.10 -16.07 -19.78
N PHE A 99 -8.36 -15.75 -19.46
CA PHE A 99 -8.86 -14.38 -19.60
C PHE A 99 -8.19 -13.43 -18.60
N GLY A 100 -7.91 -13.87 -17.38
CA GLY A 100 -7.18 -13.06 -16.40
C GLY A 100 -5.73 -12.77 -16.81
N LEU A 101 -5.09 -13.62 -17.61
CA LEU A 101 -3.78 -13.31 -18.20
C LEU A 101 -3.91 -12.25 -19.29
N ILE A 102 -4.92 -12.36 -20.17
CA ILE A 102 -5.17 -11.36 -21.22
C ILE A 102 -5.43 -9.98 -20.59
N ASP A 103 -6.28 -9.90 -19.59
CA ASP A 103 -6.60 -8.64 -18.90
C ASP A 103 -5.34 -7.95 -18.35
N ARG A 104 -4.47 -8.72 -17.68
CA ARG A 104 -3.19 -8.19 -17.17
C ARG A 104 -2.24 -7.77 -18.28
N THR A 105 -2.17 -8.53 -19.38
CA THR A 105 -1.32 -8.14 -20.53
C THR A 105 -1.79 -6.84 -21.18
N LEU A 106 -3.11 -6.61 -21.26
CA LEU A 106 -3.66 -5.37 -21.79
C LEU A 106 -3.36 -4.17 -20.88
N VAL A 107 -3.54 -4.33 -19.57
CA VAL A 107 -3.18 -3.29 -18.58
C VAL A 107 -1.69 -2.95 -18.66
N ASN A 108 -0.81 -3.96 -18.71
CA ASN A 108 0.63 -3.75 -18.83
C ASN A 108 1.01 -3.08 -20.15
N ALA A 109 0.41 -3.49 -21.28
CA ALA A 109 0.64 -2.85 -22.57
C ALA A 109 0.22 -1.38 -22.58
N TYR A 110 -0.91 -1.06 -21.93
CA TYR A 110 -1.37 0.32 -21.76
C TYR A 110 -0.40 1.16 -20.90
N ILE A 111 0.10 0.62 -19.79
CA ILE A 111 1.10 1.30 -18.94
C ILE A 111 2.36 1.62 -19.73
N VAL A 112 2.90 0.65 -20.48
CA VAL A 112 4.09 0.85 -21.33
C VAL A 112 3.82 1.89 -22.41
N TYR A 113 2.67 1.83 -23.08
CA TYR A 113 2.27 2.82 -24.08
C TYR A 113 2.23 4.24 -23.49
N ARG A 114 1.62 4.42 -22.31
CA ARG A 114 1.57 5.70 -21.59
C ARG A 114 2.96 6.25 -21.28
N GLN A 115 3.85 5.41 -20.75
CA GLN A 115 5.23 5.80 -20.44
C GLN A 115 6.01 6.25 -21.68
N ILE A 116 5.87 5.53 -22.80
CA ILE A 116 6.53 5.89 -24.06
C ILE A 116 5.98 7.21 -24.62
N CYS A 117 4.66 7.41 -24.56
CA CYS A 117 4.04 8.64 -25.05
C CYS A 117 4.38 9.86 -24.19
N GLU A 118 4.41 9.72 -22.86
CA GLU A 118 4.81 10.79 -21.95
C GLU A 118 6.27 11.20 -22.17
N ASN A 119 7.16 10.23 -22.38
CA ASN A 119 8.59 10.46 -22.68
C ASN A 119 8.86 11.12 -24.05
N LYS A 120 7.89 11.15 -24.98
CA LYS A 120 8.01 11.86 -26.27
C LYS A 120 7.61 13.33 -26.21
N THR A 121 7.10 13.79 -25.06
CA THR A 121 6.63 15.17 -24.84
C THR A 121 7.68 16.06 -24.17
N HIS A 122 8.91 15.56 -24.03
CA HIS A 122 10.12 16.28 -23.64
C HIS A 122 11.16 16.18 -24.76
#